data_AF-A0A6J6GDY0-F1
#
_entry.id   AF-A0A6J6GDY0-F1
#
_cell.length_a   1.000
_cell.length_b   1.000
_cell.length_c   1.000
_cell.angle_alpha   90.00
_cell.angle_beta   90.00
_cell.angle_gamma   90.00
#
_symmetry.space_group_name_H-M   'P 1'
#
loop_
_entity.id
_entity.type
_entity.pdbx_description
1 polymer ?
#
loop_
_entity_poly.entity_id
_entity_poly.type
_entity_poly.pdbx_seq_one_letter_code
_entity_poly.pdbx_strand_id
1 'polypeptide(L)' 'MKELEATLRAKGKDATFHVYPGTQHAFFNDTRPEVYDAEVSKLAWDRTLALFRANL' A
#
# COMPACT_ATOMS: atom_id res chain seq x y z
N MET A 1 3.82 11.59 4.85
CA MET A 1 3.99 10.19 5.31
C MET A 1 4.47 10.10 6.75
N LYS A 2 5.67 10.62 7.09
CA LYS A 2 6.22 10.52 8.46
C LYS A 2 5.30 11.08 9.56
N GLU A 3 4.62 12.19 9.30
CA GLU A 3 3.69 12.80 10.27
C GLU A 3 2.43 11.95 10.51
N LEU A 4 1.83 11.42 9.45
CA LEU A 4 0.65 10.56 9.55
C LEU A 4 0.99 9.25 10.27
N GLU A 5 2.12 8.64 9.91
CA GLU A 5 2.59 7.40 10.57
C GLU A 5 2.84 7.65 12.06
N ALA A 6 3.53 8.73 12.42
CA ALA A 6 3.76 9.11 13.81
C ALA A 6 2.44 9.33 14.57
N THR A 7 1.46 9.99 13.93
CA THR A 7 0.14 10.23 14.53
C THR A 7 -0.60 8.93 14.81
N LEU A 8 -0.60 7.97 13.88
CA LEU A 8 -1.25 6.68 14.07
C LEU A 8 -0.57 5.85 15.17
N ARG A 9 0.76 5.84 15.19
CA ARG A 9 1.53 5.18 16.24
C ARG A 9 1.25 5.78 17.63
N ALA A 10 1.23 7.10 17.74
CA ALA A 10 0.91 7.80 18.99
C ALA A 10 -0.52 7.51 19.50
N LYS A 11 -1.44 7.16 18.59
CA LYS A 11 -2.81 6.74 18.92
C LYS A 11 -2.96 5.23 19.15
N GLY A 12 -1.86 4.48 19.21
CA GLY A 12 -1.88 3.03 19.43
C GLY A 12 -2.51 2.25 18.28
N LYS A 13 -2.50 2.79 17.05
CA LYS A 13 -3.03 2.09 15.88
C LYS A 13 -1.96 1.17 15.30
N ASP A 14 -2.36 -0.08 15.07
CA ASP A 14 -1.56 -1.01 14.28
C ASP A 14 -1.71 -0.67 12.80
N ALA A 15 -0.75 0.10 12.29
CA ALA A 15 -0.74 0.60 10.92
C ALA A 15 0.62 0.34 10.29
N THR A 16 0.62 -0.29 9.11
CA THR A 16 1.81 -0.52 8.30
C THR A 16 1.76 0.34 7.05
N PHE A 17 2.87 1.01 6.74
CA PHE A 17 3.01 1.83 5.54
C PHE A 17 3.98 1.18 4.57
N HIS A 18 3.57 1.07 3.30
CA HIS A 18 4.43 0.66 2.20
C HIS A 18 4.51 1.78 1.19
N VAL A 19 5.73 2.23 0.89
CA VAL A 19 6.01 3.19 -0.18
C VAL A 19 6.71 2.44 -1.29
N TYR A 20 6.25 2.61 -2.52
CA TYR A 20 6.78 1.92 -3.70
C TYR A 20 7.58 2.92 -4.56
N PRO A 21 8.92 2.93 -4.47
CA PRO A 21 9.74 3.85 -5.27
C PRO A 21 9.52 3.62 -6.77
N GLY A 22 9.55 4.69 -7.55
CA GLY A 22 9.38 4.62 -9.02
C GLY A 22 7.94 4.51 -9.50
N THR A 23 6.97 4.25 -8.60
CA THR A 23 5.55 4.26 -8.97
C THR A 23 4.93 5.66 -8.93
N GLN A 24 3.86 5.84 -9.70
CA GLN A 24 3.03 7.04 -9.67
C GLN A 24 1.68 6.76 -8.99
N HIS A 25 0.94 7.84 -8.69
CA HIS A 25 -0.43 7.68 -8.24
C HIS A 25 -1.25 6.88 -9.27
N ALA A 26 -2.09 5.97 -8.76
CA ALA A 26 -2.85 5.00 -9.55
C ALA A 26 -2.03 3.90 -10.24
N PHE A 27 -0.85 3.53 -9.70
CA PHE A 27 -0.08 2.38 -10.21
C PHE A 27 -0.84 1.05 -10.24
N PHE A 28 -1.92 0.92 -9.47
CA PHE A 28 -2.79 -0.26 -9.43
C PHE A 28 -3.82 -0.31 -10.57
N ASN A 29 -4.03 0.79 -11.28
CA ASN A 29 -5.06 0.89 -12.29
C ASN A 29 -4.58 0.36 -13.64
N ASP A 30 -4.91 -0.89 -13.95
CA ASP A 30 -4.57 -1.59 -15.19
C ASP A 30 -5.22 -1.00 -16.45
N THR A 31 -6.22 -0.13 -16.31
CA THR A 31 -6.81 0.62 -17.44
C THR A 31 -6.01 1.88 -17.81
N ARG A 32 -4.97 2.22 -17.03
CA ARG A 32 -4.08 3.38 -17.24
C ARG A 32 -2.63 2.93 -17.46
N PRO A 33 -2.28 2.47 -18.68
CA PRO A 33 -0.97 1.85 -18.95
C PRO A 33 0.21 2.79 -18.74
N GLU A 34 -0.01 4.11 -18.72
CA GLU A 34 1.03 5.11 -18.48
C GLU A 34 1.50 5.20 -17.02
N VAL A 35 0.73 4.67 -16.07
CA VAL A 35 1.08 4.61 -14.65
C VAL A 35 1.02 3.21 -14.05
N TYR A 36 0.35 2.25 -14.72
CA TYR A 36 0.20 0.88 -14.24
C TYR A 36 1.55 0.18 -14.05
N ASP A 37 1.74 -0.40 -12.87
CA ASP A 37 2.89 -1.24 -12.54
C ASP A 37 2.38 -2.60 -12.06
N ALA A 38 2.47 -3.62 -12.93
CA ALA A 38 1.92 -4.94 -12.67
C ALA A 38 2.58 -5.64 -11.47
N GLU A 39 3.91 -5.50 -11.32
CA GLU A 39 4.66 -6.17 -10.26
C GLU A 39 4.33 -5.56 -8.90
N VAL A 40 4.32 -4.23 -8.82
CA VAL A 40 4.00 -3.51 -7.59
C VAL A 40 2.52 -3.67 -7.24
N SER A 41 1.63 -3.70 -8.23
CA SER A 41 0.20 -3.98 -8.01
C SER A 41 -0.01 -5.36 -7.39
N LYS A 42 0.64 -6.38 -7.96
CA LYS A 42 0.57 -7.73 -7.39
C LYS A 42 1.10 -7.78 -5.96
N LEU A 43 2.25 -7.16 -5.69
CA LEU A 43 2.83 -7.11 -4.35
C LEU A 43 1.92 -6.40 -3.34
N ALA A 44 1.33 -5.27 -3.73
CA ALA A 44 0.38 -4.54 -2.89
C ALA A 44 -0.85 -5.40 -2.58
N TRP A 45 -1.39 -6.11 -3.58
CA TRP A 45 -2.55 -6.99 -3.41
C TRP A 45 -2.26 -8.17 -2.49
N ASP A 46 -1.12 -8.84 -2.67
CA ASP A 46 -0.72 -9.97 -1.84
C ASP A 46 -0.62 -9.55 -0.36
N ARG A 47 -0.09 -8.35 -0.07
CA ARG A 47 -0.04 -7.77 1.29
C ARG A 47 -1.42 -7.48 1.85
N THR A 48 -2.33 -6.92 1.05
CA THR A 48 -3.73 -6.68 1.47
C THR A 48 -4.42 -7.99 1.84
N LEU A 49 -4.29 -9.03 1.01
CA LEU A 49 -4.87 -10.34 1.32
C LEU A 49 -4.22 -11.00 2.54
N ALA A 50 -2.91 -10.83 2.74
CA ALA A 50 -2.22 -11.32 3.94
C ALA A 50 -2.75 -10.65 5.21
N LEU A 51 -2.98 -9.33 5.17
CA LEU A 51 -3.60 -8.60 6.27
C LEU A 51 -5.00 -9.15 6.59
N PHE A 52 -5.84 -9.35 5.59
CA PHE A 52 -7.18 -9.90 5.80
C PHE A 52 -7.16 -11.32 6.33
N ARG A 53 -6.30 -12.20 5.80
CA ARG A 53 -6.15 -13.57 6.32
C ARG A 53 -5.71 -13.62 7.79
N ALA A 54 -5.02 -12.60 8.28
CA ALA A 54 -4.58 -12.53 9.66
C ALA A 54 -5.63 -11.94 10.62
N ASN A 55 -6.68 -11.29 10.11
CA ASN A 55 -7.59 -10.46 10.93
C ASN A 55 -9.09 -10.70 10.69
N LEU A 56 -9.46 -11.51 9.68
CA LEU A 56 -10.83 -11.95 9.39
C LEU A 56 -10.91 -13.46 9.58
#